data_AF-A0A8S3D9M5-F1
#
_entry.id   AF-A0A8S3D9M5-F1
#
_cell.length_a   1.000
_cell.length_b   1.000
_cell.length_c   1.000
_cell.angle_alpha   90.00
_cell.angle_beta   90.00
_cell.angle_gamma   90.00
#
_symmetry.space_group_name_H-M   'P 1'
#
loop_
_entity.id
_entity.type
_entity.pdbx_description
1 polymer ?
#
loop_
_entity_poly.entity_id
_entity_poly.type
_entity_poly.pdbx_seq_one_letter_code
_entity_poly.pdbx_strand_id
1 'polypeptide(L)' 'MIPYYPQIPPTGCDTPEFYYRLAPDTLFFVFYYMEGSRAQYLAAKALKRQSWRFHTKHMMWF' A
#
# COMPACT_ATOMS: atom_id res chain seq x y z
N MET A 1 -30.86 -2.38 -13.96
CA MET A 1 -30.28 -3.22 -12.89
C MET A 1 -29.39 -2.32 -12.05
N ILE A 2 -29.59 -2.29 -10.73
CA ILE A 2 -28.70 -1.52 -9.83
C ILE A 2 -27.48 -2.40 -9.55
N PRO A 3 -26.24 -1.93 -9.76
CA PRO A 3 -25.06 -2.70 -9.42
C PRO A 3 -24.99 -2.91 -7.90
N TYR A 4 -24.90 -4.18 -7.48
CA TYR A 4 -24.90 -4.59 -6.06
C TYR A 4 -23.55 -4.37 -5.37
N TYR A 5 -22.45 -4.35 -6.13
CA TYR A 5 -21.09 -4.18 -5.62
C TYR A 5 -20.56 -2.76 -5.87
N PRO A 6 -19.63 -2.28 -5.03
CA PRO A 6 -18.91 -1.02 -5.29
C PRO A 6 -18.25 -1.06 -6.68
N GLN A 7 -18.57 -0.08 -7.51
CA GLN A 7 -18.01 0.05 -8.86
C GLN A 7 -16.76 0.94 -8.89
N ILE A 8 -16.53 1.69 -7.82
CA ILE A 8 -15.48 2.69 -7.70
C ILE A 8 -14.78 2.46 -6.36
N PRO A 9 -13.45 2.65 -6.28
CA PRO A 9 -12.74 2.61 -5.01
C PRO A 9 -13.33 3.57 -3.97
N PRO A 10 -13.23 3.24 -2.66
CA PRO A 10 -13.67 4.13 -1.60
C PRO A 10 -12.98 5.50 -1.66
N THR A 11 -13.73 6.55 -1.37
CA THR A 11 -13.18 7.91 -1.30
C THR A 11 -12.01 7.98 -0.32
N GLY A 12 -10.89 8.57 -0.75
CA GLY A 12 -9.69 8.74 0.07
C GLY A 12 -8.80 7.50 0.18
N CYS A 13 -9.05 6.44 -0.58
CA CYS A 13 -8.18 5.26 -0.62
C CYS A 13 -6.77 5.53 -1.17
N ASP A 14 -6.52 6.73 -1.69
CA ASP A 14 -5.25 7.19 -2.25
C ASP A 14 -4.51 8.17 -1.30
N THR A 15 -4.99 8.32 -0.07
CA THR A 15 -4.37 9.17 0.96
C THR A 15 -3.33 8.39 1.78
N PRO A 16 -2.24 9.02 2.27
CA PRO A 16 -1.32 8.35 3.20
C PRO A 16 -2.02 7.76 4.43
N GLU A 17 -3.04 8.45 4.95
CA GLU A 17 -3.81 8.08 6.13
C GLU A 17 -4.54 6.75 5.97
N PHE A 18 -4.99 6.45 4.75
CA PHE A 18 -5.56 5.15 4.40
C PHE A 18 -4.51 4.04 4.51
N TYR A 19 -3.34 4.22 3.87
CA TYR A 19 -2.26 3.22 3.86
C TYR A 19 -1.70 2.94 5.26
N TYR A 20 -1.69 3.94 6.14
CA TYR A 20 -1.22 3.76 7.50
C TYR A 20 -2.06 2.81 8.35
N ARG A 21 -3.31 2.54 7.95
CA ARG A 21 -4.23 1.62 8.63
C ARG A 21 -4.16 0.20 8.07
N LEU A 22 -3.47 0.00 6.95
CA LEU A 22 -3.35 -1.30 6.30
C LEU A 22 -2.34 -2.18 7.05
N ALA A 23 -2.60 -3.48 7.01
CA ALA A 23 -1.69 -4.49 7.56
C ALA A 23 -0.43 -4.63 6.68
N PRO A 24 0.72 -5.05 7.25
CA PRO A 24 1.96 -5.19 6.51
C PRO A 24 1.85 -6.10 5.29
N ASP A 25 1.11 -7.21 5.35
CA ASP A 25 0.90 -8.12 4.21
C ASP A 25 0.34 -7.40 2.97
N THR A 26 -0.65 -6.54 3.18
CA THR A 26 -1.28 -5.74 2.12
C THR A 26 -0.31 -4.66 1.62
N LEU A 27 0.45 -4.03 2.51
CA LEU A 27 1.45 -3.04 2.13
C LEU A 27 2.60 -3.67 1.32
N PHE A 28 3.04 -4.87 1.68
CA PHE A 28 4.01 -5.64 0.90
C PHE A 28 3.43 -6.03 -0.47
N PHE A 29 2.19 -6.49 -0.51
CA PHE A 29 1.51 -6.79 -1.78
C PHE A 29 1.52 -5.55 -2.70
N VAL A 30 1.08 -4.39 -2.20
CA VAL A 30 1.10 -3.15 -2.98
C VAL A 30 2.53 -2.79 -3.40
N PHE A 31 3.51 -2.91 -2.49
CA PHE A 31 4.89 -2.54 -2.77
C PHE A 31 5.52 -3.38 -3.90
N TYR A 32 5.28 -4.70 -3.92
CA TYR A 32 5.90 -5.60 -4.90
C TYR A 32 5.10 -5.71 -6.20
N TYR A 33 3.77 -5.63 -6.17
CA TYR A 33 2.93 -5.88 -7.35
C TYR A 33 2.42 -4.62 -8.04
N MET A 34 2.61 -3.43 -7.45
CA MET A 34 2.23 -2.15 -8.05
C MET A 34 3.45 -1.25 -8.30
N GLU A 35 4.54 -1.83 -8.80
CA GLU A 35 5.81 -1.13 -9.03
C GLU A 35 5.65 0.10 -9.93
N GLY A 36 6.36 1.18 -9.57
CA GLY A 36 6.36 2.44 -10.33
C GLY A 36 5.12 3.32 -10.09
N SER A 37 4.17 2.87 -9.27
CA SER A 37 2.94 3.61 -8.99
C SER A 37 3.03 4.50 -7.74
N ARG A 38 2.12 5.47 -7.64
CA ARG A 38 1.92 6.24 -6.40
C ARG A 38 1.55 5.33 -5.21
N ALA A 39 0.85 4.22 -5.46
CA ALA A 39 0.48 3.26 -4.43
C ALA A 39 1.72 2.59 -3.79
N GLN A 40 2.72 2.22 -4.58
CA GLN A 40 3.99 1.69 -4.07
C GLN A 40 4.70 2.70 -3.15
N TYR A 41 4.75 3.97 -3.54
CA TYR A 41 5.32 5.03 -2.70
C TYR A 41 4.58 5.17 -1.37
N LEU A 42 3.25 5.19 -1.39
CA LEU A 42 2.43 5.29 -0.17
C LEU A 42 2.60 4.06 0.72
N ALA A 43 2.68 2.86 0.14
CA ALA A 43 2.95 1.63 0.87
C ALA A 43 4.33 1.66 1.55
N ALA A 44 5.38 2.06 0.82
CA ALA A 44 6.71 2.21 1.38
C ALA A 44 6.75 3.26 2.51
N LYS A 45 6.00 4.36 2.38
CA LYS A 45 5.88 5.38 3.43
C LYS A 45 5.19 4.82 4.68
N ALA A 46 4.13 4.03 4.51
CA ALA A 46 3.43 3.39 5.61
C ALA A 46 4.30 2.34 6.33
N LEU A 47 5.01 1.48 5.57
CA LEU A 47 5.94 0.50 6.12
C LEU A 47 7.05 1.16 6.94
N LYS A 48 7.68 2.23 6.42
CA LYS A 48 8.69 3.01 7.17
C LYS A 48 8.14 3.57 8.47
N ARG A 49 6.87 4.04 8.48
CA ARG A 49 6.19 4.56 9.67
C ARG A 49 5.90 3.48 10.70
N GLN A 50 5.63 2.26 10.25
CA GLN A 50 5.50 1.05 11.08
C GLN A 50 6.87 0.46 11.45
N SER A 51 7.95 1.25 11.37
CA SER A 51 9.31 0.87 11.72
C SER A 51 9.99 -0.19 10.85
N TRP A 52 9.41 -0.54 9.69
CA TRP A 52 10.08 -1.42 8.73
C TRP A 52 11.23 -0.70 8.02
N ARG A 53 12.23 -1.48 7.55
CA ARG A 53 13.42 -1.03 6.84
C ARG A 53 13.61 -1.84 5.56
N PHE A 54 13.77 -1.16 4.44
CA PHE A 54 13.98 -1.82 3.16
C PHE A 54 15.48 -2.07 2.91
N HIS A 55 15.84 -3.32 2.65
CA HIS A 55 17.20 -3.73 2.34
C HIS A 55 17.40 -3.84 0.82
N THR A 56 18.13 -2.91 0.23
CA THR A 56 18.27 -2.80 -1.25
C THR A 56 18.90 -4.02 -1.91
N LYS A 57 19.87 -4.69 -1.27
CA LYS A 57 20.49 -5.92 -1.82
C LYS A 57 19.53 -7.12 -1.87
N HIS A 58 18.66 -7.24 -0.87
CA HIS A 58 17.76 -8.39 -0.74
C HIS A 58 16.38 -8.10 -1.32
N MET A 59 16.08 -6.82 -1.58
CA MET A 59 14.78 -6.34 -2.01
C MET A 59 13.68 -6.77 -1.03
N MET A 60 13.98 -6.75 0.27
CA MET A 60 13.10 -7.22 1.35
C MET A 60 12.98 -6.19 2.46
N TRP A 61 11.85 -6.21 3.16
CA TRP A 61 11.58 -5.39 4.34
C TRP A 61 11.86 -6.18 5.63
N PHE A 62 12.49 -5.52 6.61
CA PHE A 62 12.83 -6.06 7.94
C PHE A 62 12.34 -5.13 9.04
#